data_AF-A0A7W9L343-F1
#
_entry.id   AF-A0A7W9L343-F1
#
_cell.length_a   1.000
_cell.length_b   1.000
_cell.length_c   1.000
_cell.angle_alpha   90.00
_cell.angle_beta   90.00
_cell.angle_gamma   90.00
#
_symmetry.space_group_name_H-M   'P 1'
#
loop_
_entity.id
_entity.type
_entity.pdbx_description
1 polymer ?
#
loop_
_entity_poly.entity_id
_entity_poly.type
_entity_poly.pdbx_seq_one_letter_code
_entity_poly.pdbx_strand_id
1 'polypeptide(L)'
;MSVTMSSRAFNQNVSQARKAAKDGPVIITDRGRPSHVLMTIEEYRRITERPMSLAEALAHPESADIDFDPPRLERKLFHAVDFE
;
A
#
# COMPACT_ATOMS: atom_id res chain seq x y z
N MET A 1 -6.06 -11.30 -12.70
CA MET A 1 -5.17 -12.08 -13.59
C MET A 1 -4.29 -11.08 -14.34
N SER A 2 -2.96 -11.24 -14.41
CA SER A 2 -2.10 -10.29 -15.13
C SER A 2 -1.99 -10.65 -16.61
N VAL A 3 -2.15 -9.67 -17.49
CA VAL A 3 -1.98 -9.84 -18.95
C VAL A 3 -0.61 -9.34 -19.36
N THR A 4 0.10 -10.08 -20.21
CA THR A 4 1.39 -9.62 -20.78
C THR A 4 1.22 -9.32 -22.27
N MET A 5 1.79 -8.21 -22.72
CA MET A 5 1.80 -7.81 -24.12
C MET A 5 3.16 -7.22 -24.51
N SER A 6 3.49 -7.24 -25.81
CA SER A 6 4.67 -6.53 -26.31
C SER A 6 4.39 -5.03 -26.46
N SER A 7 5.43 -4.20 -26.45
CA SER A 7 5.30 -2.76 -26.74
C SER A 7 4.61 -2.51 -28.08
N ARG A 8 4.86 -3.36 -29.09
CA ARG A 8 4.17 -3.28 -30.39
C ARG A 8 2.67 -3.57 -30.26
N ALA A 9 2.29 -4.63 -29.55
CA ALA A 9 0.89 -4.98 -29.34
C ALA A 9 0.14 -3.92 -28.51
N PHE A 10 0.80 -3.37 -27.48
CA PHE A 10 0.29 -2.25 -26.69
C PHE A 10 0.00 -1.03 -27.57
N ASN A 11 0.96 -0.59 -28.37
CA ASN A 11 0.82 0.59 -29.23
C ASN A 11 -0.27 0.41 -30.31
N GLN A 12 -0.48 -0.82 -30.78
CA GLN A 12 -1.54 -1.12 -31.75
C GLN A 12 -2.93 -1.20 -31.10
N ASN A 13 -3.03 -1.61 -29.83
CA ASN A 13 -4.29 -1.91 -29.15
C ASN A 13 -4.42 -1.23 -27.78
N VAL A 14 -4.11 0.07 -27.70
CA VAL A 14 -4.10 0.83 -26.44
C VAL A 14 -5.43 0.75 -25.69
N SER A 15 -6.56 0.84 -26.41
CA SER A 15 -7.89 0.76 -25.81
C SER A 15 -8.16 -0.59 -25.13
N GLN A 16 -7.70 -1.69 -25.74
CA GLN A 16 -7.82 -3.03 -25.16
C GLN A 16 -6.93 -3.17 -23.93
N ALA A 17 -5.70 -2.63 -23.98
CA ALA A 17 -4.80 -2.62 -22.83
C ALA A 17 -5.38 -1.85 -21.64
N ARG A 18 -6.00 -0.68 -21.88
CA ARG A 18 -6.70 0.09 -20.84
C ARG A 18 -7.91 -0.66 -20.27
N LYS A 19 -8.64 -1.41 -21.11
CA LYS A 19 -9.76 -2.24 -20.64
C LYS A 19 -9.25 -3.38 -19.75
N ALA A 20 -8.22 -4.09 -20.18
CA ALA A 20 -7.59 -5.16 -19.40
C ALA A 20 -6.99 -4.63 -18.08
N ALA A 21 -6.44 -3.41 -18.08
CA ALA A 21 -5.90 -2.76 -16.90
C ALA A 21 -6.93 -2.52 -15.78
N LYS A 22 -8.24 -2.59 -16.08
CA LYS A 22 -9.32 -2.53 -15.07
C LYS A 22 -9.45 -3.83 -14.28
N ASP A 23 -9.07 -4.96 -14.88
CA ASP A 23 -9.18 -6.30 -14.27
C ASP A 23 -7.87 -6.77 -13.62
N GLY A 24 -6.78 -6.04 -13.85
CA GLY A 24 -5.47 -6.30 -13.27
C GLY A 24 -4.32 -5.64 -14.03
N PRO A 25 -3.09 -5.67 -13.49
CA PRO A 25 -1.94 -5.03 -14.12
C PRO A 25 -1.62 -5.69 -15.47
N VAL A 26 -1.31 -4.85 -16.46
CA VAL A 26 -0.84 -5.26 -17.78
C VAL A 26 0.66 -5.05 -17.85
N ILE A 27 1.42 -6.12 -18.10
CA ILE A 27 2.88 -6.07 -18.26
C ILE A 27 3.21 -5.82 -19.73
N ILE A 28 3.99 -4.78 -19.99
CA ILE A 28 4.46 -4.42 -21.32
C ILE A 28 5.92 -4.84 -21.46
N THR A 29 6.21 -5.63 -22.49
CA THR A 29 7.54 -6.18 -22.76
C THR A 29 8.21 -5.50 -23.95
N ASP A 30 9.50 -5.24 -23.83
CA ASP A 30 10.37 -4.88 -24.95
C ASP A 30 11.41 -5.98 -25.17
N ARG A 31 11.52 -6.46 -26.42
CA ARG A 31 12.38 -7.59 -26.81
C ARG A 31 12.28 -8.79 -25.84
N GLY A 32 11.06 -9.13 -25.43
CA GLY A 32 10.77 -10.26 -24.54
C GLY A 32 11.01 -10.01 -23.04
N ARG A 33 11.47 -8.83 -22.65
CA ARG A 33 11.70 -8.48 -21.23
C ARG A 33 10.64 -7.50 -20.74
N PRO A 34 10.03 -7.71 -19.55
CA PRO A 34 9.19 -6.71 -18.92
C PRO A 34 9.90 -5.36 -18.82
N SER A 35 9.19 -4.29 -19.19
CA SER A 35 9.74 -2.94 -19.23
C SER A 35 8.85 -1.93 -18.53
N HIS A 36 7.53 -2.09 -18.64
CA HIS A 36 6.54 -1.20 -18.06
C HIS A 36 5.34 -2.00 -17.57
N VAL A 37 4.55 -1.38 -16.69
CA VAL A 37 3.25 -1.89 -16.25
C VAL A 37 2.21 -0.80 -16.46
N LEU A 38 1.04 -1.18 -16.97
CA LEU A 38 -0.15 -0.33 -17.03
C LEU A 38 -1.17 -0.82 -16.00
N MET A 39 -1.71 0.11 -15.21
CA MET A 39 -2.79 -0.12 -14.24
C MET A 39 -3.66 1.14 -14.13
N THR A 40 -4.80 1.05 -13.47
CA THR A 40 -5.61 2.24 -13.15
C THR A 40 -4.87 3.14 -12.16
N ILE A 41 -5.19 4.44 -12.16
CA ILE A 41 -4.63 5.37 -11.19
C ILE A 41 -5.06 5.04 -9.75
N GLU A 42 -6.26 4.47 -9.59
CA GLU A 42 -6.76 4.00 -8.30
C GLU A 42 -5.91 2.86 -7.74
N GLU A 43 -5.61 1.84 -8.55
CA GLU A 43 -4.77 0.73 -8.09
C GLU A 43 -3.33 1.18 -7.83
N TYR A 44 -2.79 2.07 -8.68
CA TYR A 44 -1.48 2.68 -8.44
C TYR A 44 -1.44 3.39 -7.08
N ARG A 45 -2.44 4.22 -6.78
CA ARG A 45 -2.55 4.90 -5.48
C ARG A 45 -2.67 3.91 -4.35
N ARG A 46 -3.57 2.93 -4.44
CA ARG A 46 -3.75 1.89 -3.42
C ARG A 46 -2.46 1.17 -3.04
N ILE A 47 -1.56 0.89 -4.01
CA ILE A 47 -0.31 0.17 -3.74
C ILE A 47 0.89 1.07 -3.41
N THR A 48 0.83 2.37 -3.75
CA THR A 48 1.94 3.31 -3.55
C THR A 48 1.72 4.28 -2.40
N GLU A 49 0.47 4.61 -2.11
CA GLU A 49 0.11 5.40 -0.94
C GLU A 49 0.46 4.57 0.30
N ARG A 50 1.26 5.17 1.18
CA ARG A 50 1.48 4.61 2.50
C ARG A 50 0.19 4.84 3.28
N PRO A 51 -0.49 3.79 3.78
CA PRO A 51 -1.55 4.00 4.74
C PRO A 51 -0.96 4.72 5.96
N MET A 52 -1.77 5.59 6.58
CA MET A 52 -1.40 6.26 7.82
C MET A 52 -0.86 5.22 8.81
N SER A 53 0.39 5.38 9.22
CA SER A 53 1.00 4.51 10.20
C SER A 53 0.32 4.69 11.56
N LEU A 54 0.37 3.65 12.40
CA LEU A 54 -0.14 3.77 13.77
C LEU A 54 0.55 4.92 14.53
N ALA A 55 1.83 5.13 14.28
CA ALA A 55 2.59 6.24 14.85
C ALA A 55 2.03 7.60 14.41
N GLU A 56 1.73 7.78 13.11
CA GLU A 56 1.10 9.00 12.59
C GLU A 56 -0.33 9.19 13.12
N ALA A 57 -1.10 8.10 13.25
CA ALA A 57 -2.47 8.14 13.75
C ALA A 57 -2.56 8.53 15.24
N LEU A 58 -1.57 8.12 16.04
CA LEU A 58 -1.48 8.42 17.47
C LEU A 58 -0.64 9.67 17.75
N ALA A 59 0.06 10.21 16.75
CA ALA A 59 0.87 11.40 16.93
C ALA A 59 -0.03 12.59 17.29
N HIS A 60 0.33 13.29 18.36
CA HIS A 60 -0.27 14.56 18.72
C HIS A 60 0.83 15.61 18.89
N PRO A 61 1.32 16.22 17.78
CA PRO A 61 2.47 17.13 17.81
C PRO A 61 2.25 18.35 18.70
N GLU A 62 1.02 18.85 18.77
CA GLU A 62 0.60 19.97 19.62
C GLU A 62 0.73 19.67 21.12
N SER A 63 0.86 18.39 21.49
CA SER A 63 1.07 17.91 22.87
C SER A 63 2.47 17.35 23.08
N ALA A 64 3.45 17.74 22.26
CA ALA A 64 4.83 17.27 22.41
C ALA A 64 5.43 17.63 23.78
N ASP A 65 5.04 18.76 24.37
CA ASP A 65 5.53 19.27 25.65
C ASP A 65 4.45 19.22 26.75
N ILE A 66 3.70 18.12 26.85
CA ILE A 66 2.81 17.94 28.01
C ILE A 66 3.62 17.62 29.27
N ASP A 67 3.27 18.28 30.38
CA ASP A 67 3.79 17.93 31.70
C ASP A 67 3.14 16.62 32.17
N PHE A 68 3.75 15.50 31.79
CA PHE A 68 3.23 14.17 32.03
C PHE A 68 3.77 13.60 33.35
N ASP A 69 3.05 13.84 34.44
CA ASP A 69 3.29 13.24 35.76
C ASP A 69 2.14 12.27 36.14
N PRO A 70 2.04 11.09 35.49
CA PRO A 70 1.00 10.13 35.81
C PRO A 70 1.27 9.50 37.19
N PRO A 71 0.23 9.28 38.01
CA PRO A 71 0.39 8.61 39.30
C PRO A 71 0.87 7.17 39.10
N ARG A 72 1.66 6.66 40.05
CA ARG A 72 2.04 5.25 40.07
C ARG A 72 0.79 4.39 40.23
N LEU A 73 0.65 3.42 39.35
CA LEU A 73 -0.45 2.48 39.41
C LEU A 73 -0.20 1.46 40.54
N GLU A 74 -1.03 1.50 41.58
CA GLU A 74 -0.89 0.61 42.75
C GLU A 74 -1.61 -0.75 42.60
N ARG A 75 -2.22 -1.02 41.44
CA ARG A 75 -2.95 -2.27 41.16
C ARG A 75 -2.36 -3.01 39.96
N LYS A 76 -2.41 -4.34 40.00
CA LYS A 76 -2.10 -5.17 38.82
C LYS A 76 -3.21 -4.98 37.77
N LEU A 77 -2.88 -4.35 36.63
CA LEU A 77 -3.78 -4.14 35.48
C LEU A 77 -3.78 -5.29 34.48
N PHE A 78 -2.81 -6.20 34.57
CA PHE A 78 -2.64 -7.30 33.63
C PHE A 78 -2.65 -8.63 34.37
N HIS A 79 -3.32 -9.60 33.76
CA HIS A 79 -3.18 -11.00 34.10
C HIS A 79 -1.94 -11.52 33.38
N ALA A 80 -1.00 -12.12 34.10
CA ALA A 80 0.12 -12.80 33.47
C ALA A 80 -0.43 -13.97 32.65
N VAL A 81 -0.07 -14.08 31.37
CA VAL A 81 -0.45 -15.25 30.58
C VAL A 81 0.36 -16.43 31.10
N ASP A 82 -0.32 -17.48 31.54
CA ASP A 82 0.33 -18.77 31.80
C ASP A 82 0.65 -19.43 30.45
N PHE A 83 1.94 -19.65 30.20
CA PHE A 83 2.45 -20.31 29.00
C PHE A 83 2.72 -21.81 29.27
N GLU A 84 1.79 -22.49 29.93
CA GLU A 84 1.80 -23.97 30.00
C GLU A 84 1.38 -24.62 28.67
#